data_AF-A0AA45BXV1-F1
#
_entry.id   AF-A0AA45BXV1-F1
#
_cell.length_a   1.000
_cell.length_b   1.000
_cell.length_c   1.000
_cell.angle_alpha   90.00
_cell.angle_beta   90.00
_cell.angle_gamma   90.00
#
_symmetry.space_group_name_H-M   'P 1'
#
loop_
_entity.id
_entity.type
_entity.pdbx_description
1 polymer ?
#
loop_
_entity_poly.entity_id
_entity_poly.type
_entity_poly.pdbx_seq_one_letter_code
_entity_poly.pdbx_strand_id
1 'polypeptide(L)'
;MRQPPSRPNNARKRVRHQPKRDAVWRVVESSPPPMLTVDEVAAANAADLARQQRARRRPRPPQQCTIGYGYYAATQQYVPTVRLRGRWLEQLGFVVGSKLDIRMREGELVMSLAHKD
;
A
#
# COMPACT_ATOMS: atom_id res chain seq x y z
N MET A 1 54.56 5.18 15.26
CA MET A 1 53.93 5.47 13.95
C MET A 1 52.62 4.71 13.87
N ARG A 2 51.46 5.40 13.80
CA ARG A 2 50.14 4.77 13.65
C ARG A 2 49.66 5.00 12.21
N GLN A 3 49.39 3.93 11.47
CA GLN A 3 48.76 3.99 10.15
C GLN A 3 47.32 4.52 10.27
N PRO A 4 46.85 5.39 9.36
CA PRO A 4 45.45 5.77 9.29
C PRO A 4 44.61 4.63 8.67
N PRO A 5 43.34 4.45 9.07
CA PRO A 5 42.48 3.42 8.51
C PRO A 5 42.12 3.75 7.06
N SER A 6 42.11 2.71 6.23
CA SER A 6 41.77 2.75 4.81
C SER A 6 40.33 3.25 4.59
N ARG A 7 40.18 4.28 3.75
CA ARG A 7 38.87 4.71 3.21
C ARG A 7 38.30 3.58 2.34
N PRO A 8 37.04 3.13 2.55
CA PRO A 8 36.41 2.22 1.61
C PRO A 8 36.11 2.99 0.32
N ASN A 9 36.72 2.54 -0.78
CA ASN A 9 36.48 3.04 -2.12
C ASN A 9 35.08 2.62 -2.58
N ASN A 10 34.06 3.38 -2.19
CA ASN A 10 32.70 3.21 -2.70
C ASN A 10 32.60 3.83 -4.10
N ALA A 11 33.31 3.22 -5.05
CA ALA A 11 33.07 3.43 -6.47
C ALA A 11 31.69 2.86 -6.81
N ARG A 12 30.64 3.65 -6.54
CA ARG A 12 29.29 3.38 -7.04
C ARG A 12 29.41 3.28 -8.56
N LYS A 13 29.28 2.07 -9.12
CA LYS A 13 29.03 1.87 -10.54
C LYS A 13 27.81 2.71 -10.90
N ARG A 14 28.03 3.85 -11.56
CA ARG A 14 26.95 4.60 -12.22
C ARG A 14 26.36 3.66 -13.26
N VAL A 15 25.22 3.06 -12.96
CA VAL A 15 24.40 2.38 -13.97
C VAL A 15 24.07 3.45 -14.99
N ARG A 16 24.49 3.24 -16.25
CA ARG A 16 24.13 4.15 -17.35
C ARG A 16 22.61 4.19 -17.40
N HIS A 17 22.06 5.38 -17.19
CA HIS A 17 20.64 5.63 -17.34
C HIS A 17 20.26 5.25 -18.77
N GLN A 18 19.46 4.20 -18.94
CA GLN A 18 18.92 3.89 -20.25
C GLN A 18 18.09 5.11 -20.71
N PRO A 19 18.23 5.55 -21.97
CA PRO A 19 17.35 6.58 -22.49
C PRO A 19 15.90 6.09 -22.33
N LYS A 20 15.01 6.98 -21.90
CA LYS A 20 13.57 6.69 -21.84
C LYS A 20 13.15 6.25 -23.23
N ARG A 21 12.80 4.97 -23.39
CA ARG A 21 12.10 4.51 -24.58
C ARG A 21 10.71 5.13 -24.52
N ASP A 22 10.31 5.81 -25.57
CA ASP A 22 8.93 6.25 -25.71
C ASP A 22 8.06 5.01 -25.67
N ALA A 23 7.26 4.88 -24.61
CA ALA A 23 6.31 3.80 -24.48
C ALA A 23 5.20 4.02 -25.51
N VAL A 24 5.40 3.47 -26.70
CA VAL A 24 4.37 3.45 -27.75
C VAL A 24 3.32 2.43 -27.32
N TRP A 25 2.24 2.90 -26.73
CA TRP A 25 1.08 2.08 -26.42
C TRP A 25 0.40 1.69 -27.72
N ARG A 26 0.53 0.41 -28.11
CA ARG A 26 -0.26 -0.17 -29.19
C ARG A 26 -1.51 -0.80 -28.57
N VAL A 27 -2.68 -0.32 -28.95
CA VAL A 27 -3.94 -1.00 -28.62
C VAL A 27 -3.94 -2.32 -29.39
N VAL A 28 -3.85 -3.43 -28.65
CA VAL A 28 -4.06 -4.77 -29.20
C VAL A 28 -5.52 -5.09 -28.98
N GLU A 29 -6.31 -5.04 -30.06
CA GLU A 29 -7.68 -5.50 -30.03
C GLU A 29 -7.67 -7.01 -29.77
N SER A 30 -8.12 -7.40 -28.57
CA SER A 30 -8.13 -8.81 -28.17
C SER A 30 -9.30 -9.49 -28.85
N SER A 31 -9.06 -10.66 -29.45
CA SER A 31 -10.16 -11.51 -29.92
C SER A 31 -11.17 -11.72 -28.78
N PRO A 32 -12.48 -11.67 -29.07
CA PRO A 32 -13.48 -11.92 -28.05
C PRO A 32 -13.24 -13.30 -27.43
N PRO A 33 -13.37 -13.42 -26.09
CA PRO A 33 -13.18 -14.69 -25.41
C PRO A 33 -14.21 -15.70 -25.95
N PRO A 34 -13.78 -16.96 -26.21
CA PRO A 34 -14.71 -18.00 -26.66
C PRO A 34 -15.80 -18.22 -25.60
N MET A 35 -17.00 -18.58 -26.05
CA MET A 35 -18.07 -18.96 -25.13
C MET A 35 -17.64 -20.18 -24.32
N LEU A 36 -17.75 -20.08 -22.99
CA LEU A 36 -17.49 -21.19 -22.09
C LEU A 36 -18.47 -22.32 -22.39
N THR A 37 -17.97 -23.54 -22.39
CA THR A 37 -18.80 -24.75 -22.43
C THR A 37 -19.60 -24.88 -21.13
N VAL A 38 -20.68 -25.67 -21.16
CA VAL A 38 -21.56 -25.87 -19.99
C VAL A 38 -20.77 -26.41 -18.78
N ASP A 39 -19.79 -27.30 -19.01
CA ASP A 39 -18.94 -27.86 -17.97
C ASP A 39 -17.99 -26.81 -17.37
N GLU A 40 -17.44 -25.92 -18.21
CA GLU A 40 -16.59 -24.82 -17.72
C GLU A 40 -17.39 -23.79 -16.94
N VAL A 41 -18.63 -23.52 -17.33
CA VAL A 41 -19.56 -22.67 -16.56
C VAL A 41 -19.89 -23.32 -15.21
N ALA A 42 -20.17 -24.63 -15.19
CA ALA A 42 -20.42 -25.36 -13.95
C ALA A 42 -19.20 -25.34 -13.02
N ALA A 43 -17.99 -25.54 -13.56
CA ALA A 43 -16.75 -25.46 -12.82
C ALA A 43 -16.47 -24.05 -12.27
N ALA A 44 -16.73 -23.00 -13.06
CA ALA A 44 -16.59 -21.61 -12.61
C ALA A 44 -17.57 -21.27 -11.47
N ASN A 45 -18.83 -21.69 -11.59
CA ASN A 45 -19.83 -21.52 -10.56
C ASN A 45 -19.46 -22.28 -9.27
N ALA A 46 -18.99 -23.53 -9.40
CA ALA A 46 -18.49 -24.30 -8.26
C ALA A 46 -17.29 -23.63 -7.58
N ALA A 47 -16.37 -23.06 -8.36
CA ALA A 47 -15.23 -22.32 -7.84
C ALA A 47 -15.64 -21.04 -7.09
N ASP A 48 -16.67 -20.33 -7.55
CA ASP A 48 -17.19 -19.14 -6.88
C ASP A 48 -17.95 -19.49 -5.59
N LEU A 49 -18.73 -20.56 -5.57
CA LEU A 49 -19.33 -21.09 -4.34
C LEU A 49 -18.25 -21.48 -3.32
N ALA A 50 -17.19 -22.17 -3.76
CA ALA A 50 -16.07 -22.52 -2.89
C ALA A 50 -15.32 -21.27 -2.37
N ARG A 51 -15.20 -20.21 -3.17
CA ARG A 51 -14.62 -18.92 -2.71
C ARG A 51 -15.48 -18.24 -1.65
N GLN A 52 -16.81 -18.31 -1.77
CA GLN A 52 -17.73 -17.75 -0.78
C GLN A 52 -17.69 -18.49 0.55
N GLN A 53 -17.48 -19.82 0.52
CA GLN A 53 -17.35 -20.65 1.71
C GLN A 53 -16.02 -20.46 2.46
N ARG A 54 -15.01 -19.85 1.84
CA ARG A 54 -13.75 -19.55 2.53
C ARG A 54 -14.01 -18.61 3.71
N ALA A 55 -13.55 -19.02 4.88
CA ALA A 55 -13.66 -18.21 6.09
C ALA A 55 -13.18 -16.77 5.84
N ARG A 56 -14.00 -15.79 6.24
CA ARG A 56 -13.66 -14.37 6.12
C ARG A 56 -12.33 -14.13 6.85
N ARG A 57 -11.35 -13.57 6.13
CA ARG A 57 -10.05 -13.22 6.71
C ARG A 57 -10.30 -12.26 7.88
N ARG A 58 -9.82 -12.64 9.07
CA ARG A 58 -9.90 -11.77 10.25
C ARG A 58 -9.16 -10.46 9.94
N PRO A 59 -9.78 -9.29 10.18
CA PRO A 59 -9.07 -8.04 10.09
C PRO A 59 -7.89 -8.08 11.06
N ARG A 60 -6.70 -7.70 10.58
CA ARG A 60 -5.49 -7.65 11.40
C ARG A 60 -4.91 -6.24 11.29
N PRO A 61 -4.65 -5.56 12.42
CA PRO A 61 -3.93 -4.30 12.38
C PRO A 61 -2.52 -4.53 11.82
N PRO A 62 -2.02 -3.61 10.97
CA PRO A 62 -0.63 -3.62 10.57
C PRO A 62 0.25 -3.35 11.79
N GLN A 63 1.33 -4.12 11.96
CA GLN A 63 2.30 -3.90 13.03
C GLN A 63 3.30 -2.79 12.69
N GLN A 64 3.52 -2.53 11.40
CA GLN A 64 4.44 -1.52 10.90
C GLN A 64 3.82 -0.84 9.67
N CYS A 65 4.08 0.45 9.51
CA CYS A 65 3.69 1.20 8.32
C CYS A 65 4.85 2.10 7.88
N THR A 66 4.98 2.29 6.56
CA THR A 66 6.01 3.14 5.97
C THR A 66 5.42 4.52 5.70
N ILE A 67 6.17 5.57 6.03
CA ILE A 67 5.82 6.94 5.66
C ILE A 67 5.90 7.10 4.14
N GLY A 68 4.79 7.54 3.54
CA GLY A 68 4.76 8.02 2.17
C GLY A 68 4.87 9.54 2.13
N TYR A 69 4.81 10.10 0.91
CA TYR A 69 4.71 11.54 0.70
C TYR A 69 3.44 11.87 -0.10
N GLY A 70 2.70 12.87 0.36
CA GLY A 70 1.61 13.49 -0.37
C GLY A 70 2.12 14.76 -1.05
N TYR A 71 1.67 15.01 -2.29
CA TYR A 71 2.03 16.21 -3.02
C TYR A 71 0.87 17.20 -3.02
N TYR A 72 1.12 18.40 -2.52
CA TYR A 72 0.17 19.52 -2.54
C TYR A 72 0.47 20.42 -3.72
N ALA A 73 -0.35 20.37 -4.76
CA ALA A 73 -0.10 21.11 -6.01
C ALA A 73 -0.14 22.64 -5.84
N ALA A 74 -1.03 23.14 -4.98
CA ALA A 74 -1.18 24.58 -4.73
C ALA A 74 0.06 25.21 -4.09
N THR A 75 0.78 24.44 -3.26
CA THR A 75 1.99 24.90 -2.56
C THR A 75 3.26 24.28 -3.10
N GLN A 76 3.16 23.37 -4.09
CA GLN A 76 4.24 22.57 -4.66
C GLN A 76 5.08 21.81 -3.60
N GLN A 77 4.45 21.36 -2.52
CA GLN A 77 5.14 20.75 -1.38
C GLN A 77 4.90 19.24 -1.27
N TYR A 78 5.95 18.52 -0.88
CA TYR A 78 5.87 17.12 -0.46
C TYR A 78 5.75 17.05 1.06
N VAL A 79 4.65 16.48 1.53
CA VAL A 79 4.35 16.37 2.97
C VAL A 79 4.35 14.90 3.39
N PRO A 80 5.06 14.52 4.45
CA PRO A 80 5.02 13.16 4.98
C PRO A 80 3.58 12.74 5.31
N THR A 81 3.18 11.55 4.87
CA THR A 81 1.83 11.02 5.06
C THR A 81 1.88 9.59 5.58
N VAL A 82 1.09 9.32 6.61
CA VAL A 82 0.78 7.96 7.08
C VAL A 82 -0.63 7.61 6.65
N ARG A 83 -0.82 6.42 6.07
CA ARG A 83 -2.14 5.91 5.66
C ARG A 83 -2.47 4.62 6.42
N LEU A 84 -3.47 4.69 7.29
CA LEU A 84 -4.05 3.54 7.95
C LEU A 84 -5.37 3.15 7.26
N ARG A 85 -5.57 1.87 6.94
CA ARG A 85 -6.80 1.36 6.32
C ARG A 85 -7.13 -0.04 6.80
N GLY A 86 -8.42 -0.34 6.90
CA GLY A 86 -8.96 -1.68 7.01
C GLY A 86 -10.01 -1.80 8.09
N ARG A 87 -10.75 -2.90 8.07
CA ARG A 87 -11.82 -3.21 9.05
C ARG A 87 -11.32 -3.30 10.50
N TRP A 88 -10.01 -3.43 10.71
CA TRP A 88 -9.44 -3.43 12.06
C TRP A 88 -9.57 -2.05 12.74
N LEU A 89 -9.61 -0.95 11.98
CA LEU A 89 -9.87 0.40 12.53
C LEU A 89 -11.31 0.49 13.06
N GLU A 90 -12.28 -0.01 12.29
CA GLU A 90 -13.68 -0.08 12.71
C GLU A 90 -13.86 -0.94 13.98
N GLN A 91 -13.14 -2.07 14.06
CA GLN A 91 -13.15 -2.93 15.26
C GLN A 91 -12.59 -2.23 16.51
N LEU A 92 -11.70 -1.26 16.34
CA LEU A 92 -11.19 -0.42 17.41
C LEU A 92 -12.10 0.80 17.70
N GLY A 93 -13.21 0.95 16.96
CA GLY A 93 -14.16 2.05 17.13
C GLY A 93 -13.85 3.31 16.30
N PHE A 94 -12.83 3.28 15.43
CA PHE A 94 -12.52 4.39 14.52
C PHE A 94 -13.49 4.36 13.33
N VAL A 95 -14.69 4.91 13.55
CA VAL A 95 -15.75 5.01 12.54
C VAL A 95 -15.90 6.44 12.02
N VAL A 96 -16.52 6.60 10.85
CA VAL A 96 -16.79 7.91 10.24
C VAL A 96 -17.54 8.79 11.24
N GLY A 97 -17.08 10.04 11.40
CA GLY A 97 -17.66 10.99 12.36
C GLY A 97 -17.07 10.93 13.78
N SER A 98 -16.21 9.96 14.08
CA SER A 98 -15.50 9.91 15.36
C SER A 98 -14.46 11.04 15.45
N LYS A 99 -14.37 11.68 16.62
CA LYS A 99 -13.29 12.62 16.93
C LYS A 99 -12.08 11.85 17.46
N LEU A 100 -10.88 12.30 17.08
CA LEU A 100 -9.63 11.68 17.46
C LEU A 100 -8.79 12.63 18.31
N ASP A 101 -8.20 12.10 19.36
CA ASP A 101 -7.13 12.75 20.11
C ASP A 101 -5.78 12.27 19.56
N ILE A 102 -4.97 13.24 19.11
CA ILE A 102 -3.64 12.98 18.56
C ILE A 102 -2.62 13.59 19.52
N ARG A 103 -1.73 12.76 20.06
CA ARG A 103 -0.67 13.18 20.96
C ARG A 103 0.69 12.77 20.41
N MET A 104 1.64 13.68 20.47
CA MET A 104 3.03 13.43 20.11
C MET A 104 3.86 13.26 21.39
N ARG A 105 4.72 12.24 21.42
CA ARG A 105 5.75 12.02 22.45
C ARG A 105 7.09 11.81 21.74
N GLU A 106 8.17 11.63 22.50
CA GLU A 106 9.53 11.44 21.95
C GLU A 106 9.59 10.28 20.95
N GLY A 107 9.45 10.59 19.65
CA GLY A 107 9.44 9.61 18.56
C GLY A 107 8.13 8.84 18.36
N GLU A 108 7.08 9.14 19.13
CA GLU A 108 5.81 8.43 19.06
C GLU A 108 4.65 9.35 18.67
N LEU A 109 3.79 8.85 17.79
CA LEU A 109 2.50 9.46 17.46
C LEU A 109 1.39 8.54 17.96
N VAL A 110 0.71 8.96 19.02
CA VAL A 110 -0.39 8.20 19.63
C VAL A 110 -1.71 8.79 19.17
N MET A 111 -2.55 7.95 18.55
CA MET A 111 -3.91 8.30 18.14
C MET A 111 -4.91 7.50 18.99
N SER A 112 -5.86 8.19 19.60
CA SER A 112 -6.96 7.59 20.37
C SER A 112 -8.30 8.19 19.96
N LEU A 113 -9.39 7.49 20.26
CA LEU A 113 -10.73 8.08 20.17
C LEU A 113 -10.86 9.14 21.26
N ALA A 114 -11.40 10.30 20.90
CA ALA A 114 -11.71 11.32 21.87
C ALA A 114 -12.85 10.82 22.77
N HIS A 115 -12.69 10.95 24.09
CA HIS A 115 -13.79 10.69 25.01
C HIS A 115 -14.88 11.74 24.80
N LYS A 116 -16.12 11.28 24.81
CA LYS A 116 -17.28 12.17 24.84
C LYS A 116 -17.60 12.37 26.31
N ASP A 117 -17.25 13.54 26.84
CA ASP A 117 -17.71 13.97 28.18
C ASP A 117 -19.24 14.09 28.21
#